data_AF-A0A531N8B4-F1
#
_entry.id   AF-A0A531N8B4-F1
#
_cell.length_a   1.000
_cell.length_b   1.000
_cell.length_c   1.000
_cell.angle_alpha   90.00
_cell.angle_beta   90.00
_cell.angle_gamma   90.00
#
_symmetry.space_group_name_H-M   'P 1'
#
loop_
_entity.id
_entity.type
_entity.pdbx_description
1 polymer ?
#
loop_
_entity_poly.entity_id
_entity_poly.type
_entity_poly.pdbx_seq_one_letter_code
_entity_poly.pdbx_strand_id
1 'polypeptide(L)'
;LKKFLQRLLTTLERNSGTGAMANGAANPAPQPAQPAPTPTQNGHGAETMASVASRVEASAGLPDRINSRDEVVKCLDLVVAFYDRTEPSSPIPHLARRVRRMVHMDFVELMEDLAPSGLKEFRLLAGVPDPKKPAQKDER
;
A
#
# COMPACT_ATOMS: atom_id res chain seq x y z
N LEU A 1 22.02 -17.71 6.14
CA LEU A 1 22.58 -16.60 5.34
C LEU A 1 23.09 -17.03 3.95
N LYS A 2 24.01 -17.98 3.81
CA LYS A 2 24.57 -18.42 2.50
C LYS A 2 23.51 -18.83 1.46
N LYS A 3 22.52 -19.64 1.86
CA LYS A 3 21.42 -20.09 0.98
C LYS A 3 20.51 -18.95 0.50
N PHE A 4 20.38 -17.88 1.29
CA PHE A 4 19.62 -16.69 0.95
C PHE A 4 20.36 -15.85 -0.09
N LEU A 5 21.67 -15.65 0.10
CA LEU A 5 22.52 -14.93 -0.85
C LEU A 5 22.63 -15.66 -2.20
N GLN A 6 22.67 -17.00 -2.20
CA GLN A 6 22.65 -17.78 -3.44
C GLN A 6 21.34 -17.61 -4.22
N ARG A 7 20.19 -17.57 -3.54
CA ARG A 7 18.89 -17.31 -4.19
C ARG A 7 18.76 -15.89 -4.74
N LEU A 8 19.31 -14.89 -4.03
CA LEU A 8 19.40 -13.51 -4.51
C LEU A 8 20.22 -13.42 -5.81
N LEU A 9 21.39 -14.08 -5.85
CA LEU A 9 22.25 -14.09 -7.04
C LEU A 9 21.55 -14.73 -8.24
N THR A 10 20.93 -15.91 -8.06
CA THR A 10 20.22 -16.61 -9.14
C THR A 10 19.02 -15.82 -9.68
N THR A 11 18.36 -15.03 -8.84
CA THR A 11 17.21 -14.20 -9.25
C THR A 11 17.67 -13.00 -10.07
N LEU A 12 18.81 -12.40 -9.73
CA LEU A 12 19.38 -11.28 -10.47
C LEU A 12 19.89 -11.71 -11.85
N GLU A 13 20.60 -12.84 -11.95
CA GLU A 13 21.09 -13.37 -13.24
C GLU A 13 19.95 -13.67 -14.24
N ARG A 14 18.78 -14.10 -13.73
CA ARG A 14 17.61 -14.38 -14.56
C ARG A 14 16.93 -13.11 -15.09
N ASN A 15 17.05 -11.98 -14.39
CA ASN A 15 16.41 -10.72 -14.75
C ASN A 15 17.33 -9.75 -15.50
N SER A 16 18.65 -9.99 -15.52
CA SER A 16 19.62 -9.22 -16.30
C SER A 16 19.54 -9.47 -17.82
N GLY A 17 18.76 -10.48 -18.27
CA GLY A 17 18.63 -10.87 -19.68
C GLY A 17 17.53 -10.17 -20.49
N THR A 18 16.72 -9.29 -19.89
CA THR A 18 15.62 -8.59 -20.58
C THR A 18 15.76 -7.08 -20.42
N GLY A 19 16.73 -6.52 -21.13
CA GLY A 19 17.08 -5.10 -21.06
C GLY A 19 17.49 -4.52 -22.40
N ALA A 20 16.80 -4.86 -23.48
CA ALA A 20 16.81 -4.11 -24.72
C ALA A 20 15.59 -4.54 -25.55
N MET A 21 14.54 -3.71 -25.60
CA MET A 21 13.73 -3.40 -26.80
C MET A 21 12.56 -2.47 -26.44
N ALA A 22 12.61 -1.29 -27.07
CA ALA A 22 11.52 -0.46 -27.60
C ALA A 22 10.42 0.04 -26.65
N ASN A 23 10.45 1.35 -26.40
CA ASN A 23 9.29 2.13 -25.98
C ASN A 23 9.08 3.26 -27.02
N GLY A 24 7.85 3.40 -27.54
CA GLY A 24 7.37 4.64 -28.14
C GLY A 24 6.80 4.57 -29.56
N ALA A 25 5.46 4.70 -29.66
CA ALA A 25 4.65 5.41 -30.68
C ALA A 25 3.34 4.62 -30.95
N ALA A 26 2.20 4.96 -30.35
CA ALA A 26 1.28 6.06 -30.66
C ALA A 26 0.15 5.68 -31.66
N ASN A 27 -1.08 5.97 -31.22
CA ASN A 27 -2.31 6.27 -31.98
C ASN A 27 -3.33 5.15 -32.27
N PRO A 28 -4.54 5.21 -31.70
CA PRO A 28 -5.75 4.73 -32.34
C PRO A 28 -6.57 5.93 -32.87
N ALA A 29 -6.61 6.10 -34.19
CA ALA A 29 -7.55 7.02 -34.83
C ALA A 29 -8.92 6.31 -35.08
N PRO A 30 -10.05 7.02 -34.97
CA PRO A 30 -11.41 6.47 -35.02
C PRO A 30 -12.07 6.61 -36.40
N GLN A 31 -12.98 5.71 -36.80
CA GLN A 31 -13.98 5.90 -37.89
C GLN A 31 -14.91 4.66 -38.08
N PRO A 32 -16.08 4.73 -38.76
CA PRO A 32 -17.37 5.21 -38.24
C PRO A 32 -18.56 4.21 -38.47
N ALA A 33 -19.74 4.62 -37.99
CA ALA A 33 -21.03 3.92 -37.87
C ALA A 33 -21.73 3.37 -39.14
N GLN A 34 -22.67 2.42 -38.94
CA GLN A 34 -24.09 2.37 -39.41
C GLN A 34 -24.72 0.94 -39.25
N PRO A 35 -26.06 0.71 -39.36
CA PRO A 35 -27.21 1.21 -38.60
C PRO A 35 -28.11 0.07 -38.01
N ALA A 36 -29.12 0.46 -37.22
CA ALA A 36 -30.10 -0.40 -36.52
C ALA A 36 -31.04 -1.24 -37.43
N PRO A 37 -31.80 -2.20 -36.85
CA PRO A 37 -33.23 -1.95 -36.70
C PRO A 37 -33.83 -2.33 -35.33
N THR A 38 -34.88 -1.59 -34.95
CA THR A 38 -35.78 -1.82 -33.81
C THR A 38 -36.67 -3.06 -34.02
N PRO A 39 -37.18 -3.65 -32.93
CA PRO A 39 -38.63 -3.59 -32.77
C PRO A 39 -39.08 -3.25 -31.34
N THR A 40 -40.19 -2.52 -31.30
CA THR A 40 -41.00 -2.20 -30.13
C THR A 40 -41.69 -3.44 -29.55
N GLN A 41 -41.81 -3.52 -28.23
CA GLN A 41 -43.07 -3.93 -27.60
C GLN A 41 -43.12 -3.50 -26.12
N ASN A 42 -44.09 -2.64 -25.81
CA ASN A 42 -44.47 -2.25 -24.46
C ASN A 42 -45.33 -3.34 -23.80
N GLY A 43 -45.07 -3.63 -22.53
CA GLY A 43 -45.98 -4.35 -21.64
C GLY A 43 -45.77 -3.88 -20.20
N HIS A 44 -46.76 -3.19 -19.64
CA HIS A 44 -46.79 -2.73 -18.25
C HIS A 44 -47.12 -3.88 -17.29
N GLY A 45 -46.44 -3.91 -16.14
CA GLY A 45 -46.83 -4.73 -15.00
C GLY A 45 -46.06 -4.28 -13.77
N ALA A 46 -46.69 -3.39 -12.99
CA ALA A 46 -46.20 -2.94 -11.69
C ALA A 46 -46.15 -4.11 -10.71
N GLU A 47 -45.10 -4.20 -9.89
CA GLU A 47 -45.21 -4.68 -8.51
C GLU A 47 -43.98 -4.30 -7.67
N THR A 48 -44.26 -3.44 -6.70
CA THR A 48 -43.41 -3.01 -5.59
C THR A 48 -43.00 -4.21 -4.73
N MET A 49 -41.71 -4.54 -4.69
CA MET A 49 -41.16 -5.40 -3.64
C MET A 49 -39.70 -5.03 -3.33
N ALA A 50 -39.51 -4.61 -2.08
CA ALA A 50 -38.27 -4.61 -1.32
C ALA A 50 -37.07 -3.85 -1.91
N SER A 51 -36.83 -2.67 -1.32
CA SER A 51 -35.49 -2.13 -1.12
C SER A 51 -34.68 -3.16 -0.32
N VAL A 52 -34.11 -4.13 -1.02
CA VAL A 52 -32.88 -4.77 -0.61
C VAL A 52 -31.84 -3.69 -0.85
N ALA A 53 -31.41 -3.05 0.24
CA ALA A 53 -30.11 -2.41 0.25
C ALA A 53 -29.13 -3.46 -0.26
N SER A 54 -28.74 -3.32 -1.52
CA SER A 54 -27.63 -4.01 -2.13
C SER A 54 -26.43 -3.61 -1.26
N ARG A 55 -26.19 -4.36 -0.19
CA ARG A 55 -24.85 -4.51 0.34
C ARG A 55 -24.12 -5.15 -0.81
N VAL A 56 -23.60 -4.29 -1.68
CA VAL A 56 -22.58 -4.63 -2.65
C VAL A 56 -21.56 -5.37 -1.81
N GLU A 57 -21.54 -6.69 -1.93
CA GLU A 57 -20.40 -7.46 -1.51
C GLU A 57 -19.26 -6.84 -2.29
N ALA A 58 -18.53 -5.95 -1.62
CA ALA A 58 -17.40 -5.25 -2.20
C ALA A 58 -16.53 -6.36 -2.77
N SER A 59 -16.46 -6.40 -4.10
CA SER A 59 -15.69 -7.38 -4.84
C SER A 59 -14.38 -7.62 -4.12
N ALA A 60 -14.09 -8.89 -3.80
CA ALA A 60 -12.91 -9.34 -3.05
C ALA A 60 -11.57 -9.10 -3.77
N GLY A 61 -11.48 -8.04 -4.57
CA GLY A 61 -10.26 -7.52 -5.16
C GLY A 61 -9.60 -6.48 -4.26
N LEU A 62 -8.31 -6.23 -4.51
CA LEU A 62 -7.63 -5.08 -3.92
C LEU A 62 -8.34 -3.78 -4.36
N PRO A 63 -8.38 -2.75 -3.49
CA PRO A 63 -8.90 -1.47 -3.88
C PRO A 63 -8.02 -0.84 -4.98
N ASP A 64 -8.64 -0.17 -5.95
CA ASP A 64 -7.91 0.59 -7.01
C ASP A 64 -7.13 1.76 -6.42
N ARG A 65 -7.61 2.31 -5.29
CA ARG A 65 -6.97 3.41 -4.56
C ARG A 65 -7.07 3.21 -3.05
N ILE A 66 -6.04 3.66 -2.34
CA ILE A 66 -6.00 3.67 -0.87
C ILE A 66 -6.39 5.07 -0.39
N ASN A 67 -7.46 5.16 0.40
CA ASN A 67 -8.05 6.41 0.87
C ASN A 67 -7.88 6.62 2.39
N SER A 68 -7.39 5.62 3.12
CA SER A 68 -7.21 5.71 4.57
C SER A 68 -6.01 4.91 5.08
N ARG A 69 -5.52 5.25 6.28
CA ARG A 69 -4.48 4.49 6.98
C ARG A 69 -4.93 3.05 7.27
N ASP A 70 -6.19 2.82 7.60
CA ASP A 70 -6.76 1.48 7.78
C ASP A 70 -6.69 0.63 6.51
N GLU A 71 -6.91 1.22 5.33
CA GLU A 71 -6.72 0.53 4.06
C GLU A 71 -5.25 0.17 3.81
N VAL A 72 -4.30 1.04 4.18
CA VAL A 72 -2.86 0.70 4.15
C VAL A 72 -2.57 -0.54 4.99
N VAL A 73 -3.10 -0.60 6.22
CA VAL A 73 -2.91 -1.75 7.11
C VAL A 73 -3.43 -3.04 6.48
N LYS A 74 -4.65 -3.00 5.92
CA LYS A 74 -5.24 -4.16 5.23
C LYS A 74 -4.41 -4.62 4.05
N CYS A 75 -3.92 -3.69 3.22
CA CYS A 75 -3.05 -4.02 2.10
C CYS A 75 -1.72 -4.66 2.56
N LEU A 76 -1.11 -4.14 3.63
CA LEU A 76 0.09 -4.75 4.22
C LEU A 76 -0.17 -6.14 4.79
N ASP A 77 -1.34 -6.37 5.41
CA ASP A 77 -1.74 -7.69 5.88
C ASP A 77 -1.91 -8.69 4.73
N LEU A 78 -2.45 -8.27 3.59
CA LEU A 78 -2.52 -9.11 2.38
C LEU A 78 -1.13 -9.46 1.84
N VAL A 79 -0.20 -8.50 1.82
CA VAL A 79 1.20 -8.74 1.42
C VAL A 79 1.87 -9.74 2.36
N VAL A 80 1.73 -9.57 3.68
CA VAL A 80 2.28 -10.50 4.68
C VAL A 80 1.69 -11.89 4.49
N ALA A 81 0.36 -12.01 4.36
CA ALA A 81 -0.33 -13.28 4.19
C ALA A 81 0.06 -14.02 2.90
N PHE A 82 0.38 -13.29 1.84
CA PHE A 82 0.93 -13.88 0.62
C PHE A 82 2.30 -14.52 0.89
N TYR A 83 3.25 -13.76 1.41
CA TYR A 83 4.62 -14.25 1.64
C TYR A 83 4.69 -15.33 2.72
N ASP A 84 3.86 -15.28 3.76
CA ASP A 84 3.80 -16.34 4.76
C ASP A 84 3.40 -17.70 4.15
N ARG A 85 2.56 -17.70 3.10
CA ARG A 85 2.13 -18.91 2.39
C ARG A 85 3.11 -19.34 1.30
N THR A 86 3.69 -18.40 0.56
CA THR A 86 4.49 -18.70 -0.64
C THR A 86 5.99 -18.79 -0.36
N GLU A 87 6.51 -17.95 0.53
CA GLU A 87 7.94 -17.80 0.81
C GLU A 87 8.21 -17.45 2.29
N PRO A 88 7.90 -18.36 3.24
CA PRO A 88 7.99 -18.06 4.68
C PRO A 88 9.41 -17.75 5.18
N SER A 89 10.44 -18.15 4.42
CA SER A 89 11.85 -17.80 4.71
C SER A 89 12.29 -16.44 4.14
N SER A 90 11.38 -15.72 3.48
CA SER A 90 11.64 -14.37 2.97
C SER A 90 11.80 -13.37 4.12
N PRO A 91 12.69 -12.36 4.00
CA PRO A 91 12.77 -11.27 4.97
C PRO A 91 11.58 -10.29 4.86
N ILE A 92 10.83 -10.31 3.76
CA ILE A 92 9.77 -9.33 3.48
C ILE A 92 8.64 -9.35 4.51
N PRO A 93 8.07 -10.50 4.95
CA PRO A 93 7.08 -10.54 6.02
C PRO A 93 7.49 -9.79 7.29
N HIS A 94 8.75 -9.91 7.70
CA HIS A 94 9.24 -9.27 8.91
C HIS A 94 9.29 -7.74 8.77
N LEU A 95 9.77 -7.25 7.62
CA LEU A 95 9.80 -5.82 7.31
C LEU A 95 8.39 -5.25 7.15
N ALA A 96 7.52 -5.93 6.41
CA ALA A 96 6.13 -5.50 6.19
C ALA A 96 5.35 -5.43 7.51
N ARG A 97 5.51 -6.40 8.42
CA ARG A 97 4.91 -6.34 9.76
C ARG A 97 5.44 -5.18 10.60
N ARG A 98 6.68 -4.74 10.38
CA ARG A 98 7.25 -3.56 11.05
C ARG A 98 6.66 -2.28 10.47
N VAL A 99 6.67 -2.12 9.15
CA VAL A 99 6.04 -0.98 8.44
C VAL A 99 4.57 -0.86 8.81
N ARG A 100 3.84 -1.98 8.90
CA ARG A 100 2.44 -2.02 9.33
C ARG A 100 2.21 -1.38 10.70
N ARG A 101 3.10 -1.60 11.68
CA ARG A 101 2.99 -0.97 13.01
C ARG A 101 3.24 0.53 12.96
N MET A 102 4.08 0.97 12.03
CA MET A 102 4.47 2.37 11.86
C MET A 102 3.36 3.24 11.23
N VAL A 103 2.36 2.64 10.58
CA VAL A 103 1.29 3.38 9.85
C VAL A 103 0.54 4.39 10.71
N HIS A 104 0.32 4.07 12.00
CA HIS A 104 -0.43 4.94 12.91
C HIS A 104 0.45 5.82 13.78
N MET A 105 1.76 5.60 13.77
CA MET A 105 2.70 6.34 14.60
C MET A 105 2.87 7.78 14.10
N ASP A 106 3.03 8.71 15.03
CA ASP A 106 3.59 10.01 14.69
C ASP A 106 5.11 9.92 14.47
N PHE A 107 5.73 11.00 13.98
CA PHE A 107 7.15 10.99 13.66
C PHE A 107 8.05 10.75 14.89
N VAL A 108 7.66 11.25 16.07
CA VAL A 108 8.45 11.10 17.29
C VAL A 108 8.36 9.66 17.80
N GLU A 109 7.14 9.11 17.85
CA GLU A 109 6.90 7.69 18.17
C GLU A 109 7.66 6.77 17.20
N LEU A 110 7.66 7.10 15.91
CA LEU A 110 8.40 6.38 14.88
C LEU A 110 9.90 6.38 15.15
N MET A 111 10.46 7.56 15.49
CA MET A 111 11.88 7.72 15.80
C MET A 111 12.25 6.99 17.09
N GLU A 112 11.37 6.94 18.09
CA GLU A 112 11.56 6.15 19.31
C GLU A 112 11.61 4.64 19.03
N ASP A 113 10.75 4.14 18.14
CA ASP A 113 10.74 2.72 17.75
C ASP A 113 11.93 2.33 16.86
N LEU A 114 12.33 3.19 15.90
CA LEU A 114 13.33 2.87 14.88
C LEU A 114 14.76 3.25 15.26
N ALA A 115 14.94 4.43 15.85
CA ALA A 115 16.25 5.04 16.06
C ALA A 115 16.28 5.86 17.37
N PRO A 116 16.14 5.20 18.54
CA PRO A 116 16.06 5.89 19.83
C PRO A 116 17.32 6.71 20.15
N SER A 117 18.48 6.32 19.61
CA SER A 117 19.72 7.08 19.71
C SER A 117 19.69 8.39 18.91
N GLY A 118 19.08 8.38 17.71
CA GLY A 118 18.99 9.55 16.83
C GLY A 118 17.97 10.59 17.30
N LEU A 119 17.04 10.20 18.18
CA LEU A 119 16.04 11.11 18.73
C LEU A 119 16.67 12.25 19.56
N LYS A 120 17.80 11.99 20.22
CA LYS A 120 18.53 13.04 20.96
C LYS A 120 19.02 14.14 20.03
N GLU A 121 19.61 13.78 18.90
CA GLU A 121 20.09 14.75 17.91
C GLU A 121 18.93 15.50 17.27
N PHE A 122 17.82 14.80 16.97
CA PHE A 122 16.61 15.45 16.46
C PHE A 122 16.06 16.49 17.44
N ARG A 123 15.95 16.17 18.74
CA ARG A 123 15.44 17.11 19.77
C ARG A 123 16.31 18.36 19.88
N LEU A 124 17.63 18.21 19.80
CA LEU A 124 18.58 19.34 19.78
C LEU A 124 18.37 20.23 18.55
N LEU A 125 18.18 19.66 17.37
CA LEU A 125 17.94 20.41 16.13
C LEU A 125 16.56 21.08 16.10
N ALA A 126 15.54 20.41 16.62
CA ALA A 126 14.17 20.91 16.64
C ALA A 126 13.91 21.96 17.75
N GLY A 127 14.90 22.24 18.61
CA GLY A 127 14.75 23.16 19.74
C GLY A 127 13.76 22.67 20.80
N VAL A 128 13.47 21.35 20.85
CA VAL A 128 12.53 20.77 21.80
C VAL A 128 13.28 20.43 23.10
N PRO A 129 12.92 21.03 24.25
CA PRO A 129 13.61 20.76 25.51
C PRO A 129 13.39 19.31 25.96
N ASP A 130 14.41 18.70 26.55
CA ASP A 130 14.31 17.37 27.12
C ASP A 130 13.38 17.40 28.34
N PRO A 131 12.32 16.58 28.41
CA PRO A 131 11.37 16.60 29.52
C PRO A 131 12.03 16.21 30.86
N LYS A 132 13.24 15.65 30.87
CA LYS A 132 13.96 15.26 32.09
C LYS A 132 14.89 16.33 32.65
N LYS A 133 15.04 17.50 32.01
CA LYS A 133 15.82 18.60 32.56
C LYS A 133 14.86 19.68 33.05
N PRO A 134 14.64 19.84 34.37
CA PRO A 134 13.83 20.95 34.86
C PRO A 134 14.49 22.23 34.38
N ALA A 135 13.69 23.11 33.75
CA ALA A 135 14.11 24.41 33.29
C ALA A 135 14.86 25.10 34.43
N GLN A 136 16.17 25.22 34.28
CA GLN A 136 17.00 25.94 35.22
C GLN A 136 16.56 27.39 35.13
N LYS A 137 15.73 27.77 36.11
CA LYS A 137 15.22 29.13 36.29
C LYS A 137 16.44 30.06 36.35
N ASP A 138 16.55 30.92 35.35
CA ASP A 138 17.49 32.04 35.33
C ASP A 138 17.32 32.82 36.64
N GLU A 139 18.31 32.72 37.51
CA GLU A 139 18.52 33.63 38.62
C GLU A 139 19.89 34.29 38.43
N ARG A 140 19.87 35.46 37.77
CA ARG A 140 20.52 36.74 38.12
C ARG A 140 21.14 37.46 36.93
#